data_AF-A0A820AA41-F1
#
_entry.id   AF-A0A820AA41-F1
#
_cell.length_a   1.000
_cell.length_b   1.000
_cell.length_c   1.000
_cell.angle_alpha   90.00
_cell.angle_beta   90.00
_cell.angle_gamma   90.00
#
_symmetry.space_group_name_H-M   'P 1'
#
loop_
_entity.id
_entity.type
_entity.pdbx_description
1 polymer ?
#
loop_
_entity_poly.entity_id
_entity_poly.type
_entity_poly.pdbx_seq_one_letter_code
_entity_poly.pdbx_strand_id
1 'polypeptide(L)'
;MIERQDNLLSTYVYHKPTDTGYRAVRICSSDLLLKKELDYYRKTFLDNGYPPNVIKKAMRKFELNKNIDRKQQTTNVDTIYISIPYY
;
A
#
# COMPACT_ATOMS: atom_id res chain seq x y z
N MET A 1 6.82 31.57 15.63
CA MET A 1 7.09 31.42 14.18
C MET A 1 8.34 30.57 14.08
N ILE A 2 8.22 29.30 13.70
CA ILE A 2 9.37 28.40 13.57
C ILE A 2 9.35 27.90 12.13
N GLU A 3 10.33 28.39 11.39
CA GLU A 3 10.59 28.07 10.00
C GLU A 3 10.95 26.58 9.89
N ARG A 4 10.20 25.83 9.08
CA ARG A 4 10.55 24.45 8.72
C ARG A 4 11.33 24.48 7.41
N GLN A 5 12.64 24.37 7.52
CA GLN A 5 13.49 23.93 6.44
C GLN A 5 14.29 22.74 6.93
N ASP A 6 13.78 21.53 6.63
CA ASP A 6 14.60 20.32 6.58
C ASP A 6 14.24 19.57 5.30
N ASN A 7 14.56 20.21 4.18
CA ASN A 7 14.93 19.52 2.95
C ASN A 7 16.27 18.83 3.22
N LEU A 8 16.28 17.57 3.63
CA LEU A 8 17.44 16.70 3.51
C LEU A 8 16.98 15.25 3.70
N LEU A 9 17.33 14.40 2.73
CA LEU A 9 16.97 12.97 2.61
C LEU A 9 15.72 12.66 1.78
N SER A 10 15.64 13.25 0.58
CA SER A 10 15.23 12.45 -0.59
C SER A 10 16.28 11.35 -0.79
N THR A 11 16.21 10.30 0.04
CA THR A 11 16.95 9.07 -0.22
C THR A 11 16.45 8.58 -1.57
N TYR A 12 17.32 8.64 -2.58
CA TYR A 12 17.19 7.92 -3.85
C TYR A 12 17.20 6.41 -3.58
N VAL A 13 16.20 5.93 -2.86
CA VAL A 13 15.84 4.53 -2.89
C VAL A 13 15.08 4.40 -4.19
N TYR A 14 15.71 3.79 -5.19
CA TYR A 14 15.01 3.20 -6.34
C TYR A 14 14.03 2.15 -5.79
N HIS A 15 12.92 2.60 -5.20
CA HIS A 15 11.87 1.70 -4.77
C HIS A 15 11.26 1.15 -6.03
N LYS A 16 11.39 -0.16 -6.20
CA LYS A 16 10.70 -0.87 -7.26
C LYS A 16 9.23 -0.46 -7.18
N PRO A 17 8.56 -0.20 -8.32
CA PRO A 17 7.19 0.29 -8.34
C PRO A 17 6.23 -0.59 -7.56
N THR A 18 6.59 -1.85 -7.34
CA THR A 18 5.91 -2.82 -6.47
C THR A 18 5.88 -2.42 -5.00
N ASP A 19 6.96 -1.92 -4.41
CA ASP A 19 7.08 -1.75 -2.96
C ASP A 19 6.28 -0.56 -2.43
N THR A 20 6.29 0.56 -3.16
CA THR A 20 5.56 1.78 -2.80
C THR A 20 4.04 1.59 -2.82
N GLY A 21 3.52 0.83 -3.79
CA GLY A 21 2.08 0.56 -3.88
C GLY A 21 1.54 -0.30 -2.73
N TYR A 22 2.31 -1.27 -2.24
CA TYR A 22 1.92 -2.04 -1.04
C TYR A 22 1.90 -1.18 0.22
N ARG A 23 2.83 -0.25 0.34
CA ARG A 23 2.86 0.70 1.47
C ARG A 23 1.64 1.62 1.43
N ALA A 24 1.25 2.12 0.27
CA ALA A 24 0.05 2.94 0.10
C ALA A 24 -1.22 2.18 0.51
N VAL A 25 -1.38 0.92 0.09
CA VAL A 25 -2.54 0.09 0.47
C VAL A 25 -2.65 -0.10 1.99
N ARG A 26 -1.53 -0.20 2.70
CA ARG A 26 -1.52 -0.37 4.17
C ARG A 26 -1.79 0.93 4.93
N ILE A 27 -1.32 2.07 4.41
CA ILE A 27 -1.39 3.36 5.12
C ILE A 27 -2.71 4.08 4.83
N CYS A 28 -3.18 4.03 3.58
CA CYS A 28 -4.38 4.75 3.18
C CYS A 28 -5.63 4.08 3.78
N SER A 29 -6.30 4.79 4.69
CA SER A 29 -7.54 4.32 5.31
C SER A 29 -8.75 4.37 4.37
N SER A 30 -8.70 5.20 3.32
CA SER A 30 -9.82 5.39 2.38
C SER A 30 -9.45 5.14 0.93
N ASP A 31 -10.43 4.64 0.17
CA ASP A 31 -10.27 4.30 -1.24
C ASP A 31 -9.99 5.54 -2.12
N LEU A 32 -10.54 6.70 -1.73
CA LEU A 32 -10.29 7.97 -2.41
C LEU A 32 -8.85 8.46 -2.24
N LEU A 33 -8.29 8.34 -1.04
CA LEU A 33 -6.90 8.72 -0.77
C LEU A 33 -5.93 7.77 -1.48
N LEU A 34 -6.22 6.46 -1.43
CA LEU A 34 -5.43 5.45 -2.12
C LEU A 34 -5.36 5.72 -3.63
N LYS A 35 -6.47 6.08 -4.26
CA LYS A 35 -6.50 6.39 -5.70
C LYS A 35 -5.62 7.59 -6.05
N LYS A 36 -5.68 8.66 -5.24
CA LYS A 36 -4.83 9.85 -5.42
C LYS A 36 -3.34 9.50 -5.29
N GLU A 37 -3.01 8.68 -4.30
CA GLU A 37 -1.63 8.23 -4.05
C GLU A 37 -1.10 7.36 -5.22
N LEU A 38 -1.92 6.44 -5.73
CA LEU A 38 -1.56 5.60 -6.88
C LEU A 38 -1.38 6.42 -8.16
N ASP A 39 -2.21 7.44 -8.38
CA ASP A 39 -2.04 8.38 -9.50
C ASP A 39 -0.77 9.21 -9.38
N TYR A 40 -0.39 9.60 -8.16
CA TYR A 40 0.89 10.26 -7.90
C TYR A 40 2.05 9.35 -8.29
N TYR A 41 2.10 8.11 -7.78
CA TYR A 41 3.15 7.16 -8.13
C TYR A 41 3.22 6.87 -9.62
N ARG A 42 2.07 6.75 -10.29
CA ARG A 42 2.02 6.54 -11.73
C ARG A 42 2.73 7.66 -12.49
N LYS A 43 2.51 8.92 -12.12
CA LYS A 43 3.19 10.07 -12.73
C LYS A 43 4.68 10.02 -12.43
N THR A 44 5.07 9.86 -11.17
CA THR A 44 6.48 9.77 -10.76
C THR A 44 7.23 8.67 -11.52
N PHE A 45 6.64 7.50 -11.74
CA PHE A 45 7.26 6.43 -12.51
C PHE A 45 7.37 6.74 -14.00
N LEU A 46 6.37 7.42 -14.59
CA LEU A 46 6.46 7.87 -15.97
C LEU A 46 7.58 8.91 -16.15
N ASP A 47 7.67 9.87 -15.22
CA ASP A 47 8.69 10.93 -15.23
C ASP A 47 10.10 10.35 -15.06
N ASN A 48 10.23 9.26 -14.29
CA ASN A 48 11.47 8.50 -14.13
C ASN A 48 11.80 7.56 -15.31
N GLY A 49 11.02 7.58 -16.39
CA GLY A 49 11.28 6.82 -17.60
C GLY A 49 10.89 5.33 -17.54
N TYR A 50 10.07 4.92 -16.57
CA TYR A 50 9.61 3.54 -16.51
C TYR A 50 8.61 3.25 -17.66
N PRO A 51 8.69 2.07 -18.30
CA PRO A 51 7.75 1.71 -19.37
C PRO A 51 6.31 1.63 -18.83
N PRO A 52 5.31 2.12 -19.60
CA PRO A 52 3.91 2.15 -19.16
C PRO A 52 3.37 0.75 -18.85
N ASN A 53 3.84 -0.28 -19.57
CA ASN A 53 3.44 -1.68 -19.34
C ASN A 53 3.92 -2.21 -17.99
N VAL A 54 5.11 -1.81 -17.54
CA VAL A 54 5.67 -2.21 -16.24
C VAL A 54 4.88 -1.56 -15.12
N ILE A 55 4.60 -0.26 -15.25
CA ILE A 55 3.79 0.51 -14.29
C ILE A 55 2.39 -0.10 -14.19
N LYS A 56 1.73 -0.36 -15.33
CA LYS A 56 0.40 -0.99 -15.38
C LYS A 56 0.38 -2.36 -14.71
N LYS A 57 1.41 -3.19 -14.93
CA LYS A 57 1.55 -4.51 -14.30
C LYS A 57 1.75 -4.40 -12.79
N ALA A 58 2.51 -3.42 -12.32
CA ALA A 58 2.70 -3.16 -10.90
C ALA A 58 1.38 -2.70 -10.24
N MET A 59 0.70 -1.71 -10.84
CA MET A 59 -0.55 -1.15 -10.32
C MET A 59 -1.66 -2.21 -10.21
N ARG A 60 -1.80 -3.08 -11.22
CA ARG A 60 -2.78 -4.17 -11.21
C ARG A 60 -2.57 -5.16 -10.06
N LYS A 61 -1.32 -5.40 -9.64
CA LYS A 61 -1.03 -6.27 -8.49
C LYS A 61 -1.58 -5.69 -7.19
N PHE A 62 -1.55 -4.37 -7.00
CA PHE A 62 -2.08 -3.73 -5.79
C PHE A 62 -3.59 -3.90 -5.67
N GLU A 63 -4.32 -3.72 -6.78
CA GLU A 63 -5.77 -3.93 -6.81
C GLU A 63 -6.17 -5.37 -6.48
N LEU A 64 -5.42 -6.35 -7.01
CA LEU A 64 -5.68 -7.77 -6.75
C LEU A 64 -5.47 -8.14 -5.28
N ASN A 65 -4.40 -7.66 -4.65
CA ASN A 65 -4.10 -7.99 -3.25
C ASN A 65 -5.13 -7.42 -2.26
N LYS A 66 -5.63 -6.20 -2.51
CA LYS A 66 -6.71 -5.62 -1.70
C LYS A 66 -7.97 -6.50 -1.66
N ASN A 67 -8.27 -7.19 -2.77
CA ASN A 67 -9.40 -8.11 -2.83
C ASN A 67 -9.15 -9.43 -2.08
N ILE A 68 -7.88 -9.85 -1.95
CA ILE A 68 -7.49 -11.03 -1.18
C ILE A 68 -7.65 -10.74 0.32
N ASP A 69 -7.20 -9.57 0.80
CA ASP A 69 -7.33 -9.17 2.21
C ASP A 69 -8.82 -9.07 2.62
N ARG A 70 -9.67 -8.52 1.74
CA ARG A 70 -11.14 -8.50 1.96
C ARG A 70 -11.74 -9.90 2.00
N LYS A 71 -11.27 -10.84 1.19
CA LYS A 71 -11.76 -12.23 1.19
C LYS A 71 -11.32 -13.02 2.43
N GLN A 72 -10.13 -12.76 2.97
CA GLN A 72 -9.65 -13.42 4.18
C GLN A 72 -10.41 -12.95 5.44
N GLN A 73 -10.87 -11.69 5.48
CA GLN A 73 -11.73 -11.23 6.58
C GLN A 73 -13.10 -11.93 6.62
N THR A 74 -13.57 -12.47 5.49
CA THR A 74 -14.87 -13.18 5.41
C THR A 74 -14.81 -14.68 5.74
N THR A 75 -13.63 -15.27 5.93
CA THR A 75 -13.57 -16.62 6.51
C THR A 75 -13.77 -16.50 8.01
N ASN A 76 -15.02 -16.69 8.44
CA ASN A 76 -15.43 -16.84 9.84
C ASN A 76 -14.48 -17.83 10.52
N VAL A 77 -13.53 -17.34 11.29
CA VAL A 77 -12.78 -18.17 12.23
C VAL A 77 -13.72 -18.34 13.41
N ASP A 78 -14.48 -19.43 13.41
CA ASP A 78 -15.27 -19.82 14.57
C ASP A 78 -14.34 -19.83 15.78
N THR A 79 -14.55 -18.88 16.68
CA THR A 79 -13.67 -18.68 17.83
C THR A 79 -14.03 -19.75 18.84
N ILE A 80 -13.22 -20.81 18.91
CA ILE A 80 -13.40 -21.89 19.88
C ILE A 80 -12.87 -21.40 21.22
N TYR A 81 -13.76 -21.19 22.19
CA TYR A 81 -13.39 -20.87 23.56
C TYR A 81 -13.16 -22.15 24.35
N ILE A 82 -11.96 -22.29 24.92
CA ILE A 82 -11.62 -23.37 25.84
C ILE A 82 -11.43 -22.73 27.21
N SER A 83 -12.30 -23.06 28.17
CA SER A 83 -12.15 -22.66 29.57
C SER A 83 -11.35 -23.71 30.34
N ILE A 84 -10.46 -23.25 31.22
CA ILE A 84 -9.68 -24.12 32.11
C ILE A 84 -10.32 -24.03 33.51
N PRO A 85 -10.67 -25.16 34.16
CA PRO A 85 -11.23 -25.15 35.51
C PRO A 85 -10.14 -24.82 36.52
N TYR A 86 -10.48 -23.96 37.49
CA TYR A 86 -9.66 -23.70 38.67
C TYR A 86 -10.21 -24.54 39.84
N TYR A 87 -9.36 -25.39 40.40
CA TYR A 87 -9.59 -26.16 41.64
C TYR A 87 -8.94 -25.46 42.82
#